data_AF-A0A9E0Y714-F1
#
_entry.id   AF-A0A9E0Y714-F1
#
_cell.length_a   1.000
_cell.length_b   1.000
_cell.length_c   1.000
_cell.angle_alpha   90.00
_cell.angle_beta   90.00
_cell.angle_gamma   90.00
#
_symmetry.space_group_name_H-M   'P 1'
#
loop_
_entity.id
_entity.type
_entity.pdbx_description
1 polymer ?
#
loop_
_entity_poly.entity_id
_entity_poly.type
_entity_poly.pdbx_seq_one_letter_code
_entity_poly.pdbx_strand_id
1 'polypeptide(L)'
;MAIQTAGLKPAKASKLKIENQASFELPKDTEEMIYKALDYLPAEHVRGLEKVKLVDYINDPRLQKMEVPVKGDLPGLYHPKMGNQNAFMELSMGALLKPTDKFAARFMAKQSFKSNLAGLIFSLVGQHYYFTLRHSVKKQNLEPQIRQYAEKNLKSWGEKQNENSFRAKLFKPLRPYIERWAKWLNKKAAQAQKKS
;
A
#
# COMPACT_ATOMS: atom_id res chain seq x y z
N MET A 1 40.15 15.87 10.24
CA MET A 1 39.55 16.24 11.55
C MET A 1 38.18 15.61 11.65
N ALA A 2 38.07 14.52 12.40
CA ALA A 2 36.82 13.79 12.62
C ALA A 2 36.23 14.27 13.93
N ILE A 3 35.11 14.99 13.87
CA ILE A 3 34.32 15.29 15.07
C ILE A 3 33.59 14.00 15.42
N GLN A 4 34.15 13.27 16.38
CA GLN A 4 33.50 12.15 17.05
C GLN A 4 32.37 12.71 17.92
N THR A 5 31.13 12.68 17.43
CA THR A 5 29.97 12.86 18.29
C THR A 5 29.70 11.56 19.03
N ALA A 6 30.14 11.52 20.29
CA ALA A 6 29.86 10.47 21.25
C ALA A 6 28.35 10.31 21.51
N GLY A 7 27.89 9.06 21.66
CA GLY A 7 26.74 8.76 22.53
C GLY A 7 25.38 8.48 21.90
N LEU A 8 25.17 8.70 20.59
CA LEU A 8 23.95 8.22 19.95
C LEU A 8 24.21 6.82 19.40
N LYS A 9 23.75 5.79 20.13
CA LYS A 9 23.54 4.47 19.53
C LYS A 9 22.79 4.73 18.22
N PRO A 10 23.29 4.32 17.04
CA PRO A 10 22.49 4.43 15.83
C PRO A 10 21.19 3.73 16.16
N ALA A 11 20.07 4.47 16.13
CA ALA A 11 18.77 3.89 16.44
C ALA A 11 18.67 2.66 15.56
N LYS A 12 18.71 1.45 16.18
CA LYS A 12 18.50 0.21 15.45
C LYS A 12 17.26 0.48 14.62
N ALA A 13 17.39 0.45 13.30
CA ALA A 13 16.24 0.52 12.41
C ALA A 13 15.35 -0.64 12.86
N SER A 14 14.33 -0.34 13.65
CA SER A 14 13.45 -1.35 14.22
C SER A 14 12.70 -1.88 13.03
N LYS A 15 13.18 -2.99 12.46
CA LYS A 15 12.45 -3.70 11.42
C LYS A 15 11.07 -3.95 11.97
N LEU A 16 10.08 -3.43 11.26
CA LEU A 16 8.67 -3.59 11.61
C LEU A 16 8.36 -5.06 11.83
N LYS A 17 7.70 -5.38 12.93
CA LYS A 17 7.30 -6.77 13.19
C LYS A 17 6.13 -7.12 12.28
N ILE A 18 6.24 -8.23 11.55
CA ILE A 18 5.11 -8.79 10.80
C ILE A 18 4.45 -9.87 11.67
N GLU A 19 3.16 -9.72 11.96
CA GLU A 19 2.36 -10.71 12.70
C GLU A 19 1.36 -11.35 11.74
N ASN A 20 1.60 -12.62 11.39
CA ASN A 20 0.69 -13.37 10.54
C ASN A 20 -0.39 -14.08 11.38
N GLN A 21 -1.64 -13.68 11.20
CA GLN A 21 -2.84 -14.29 11.79
C GLN A 21 -3.83 -14.78 10.72
N ALA A 22 -3.39 -14.89 9.45
CA ALA A 22 -4.21 -15.43 8.39
C ALA A 22 -4.37 -16.95 8.55
N SER A 23 -5.58 -17.47 8.36
CA SER A 23 -5.88 -18.91 8.46
C SER A 23 -5.57 -19.67 7.16
N PHE A 24 -5.41 -18.97 6.04
CA PHE A 24 -5.13 -19.58 4.74
C PHE A 24 -3.69 -19.38 4.27
N GLU A 25 -3.26 -20.24 3.33
CA GLU A 25 -1.91 -20.18 2.76
C GLU A 25 -1.68 -18.89 1.98
N LEU A 26 -0.79 -18.04 2.51
CA LEU A 26 -0.33 -16.85 1.82
C LEU A 26 0.66 -17.21 0.70
N PRO A 27 0.72 -16.42 -0.39
CA PRO A 27 1.80 -16.56 -1.36
C PRO A 27 3.18 -16.52 -0.68
N LYS A 28 4.09 -17.42 -1.06
CA LYS A 28 5.39 -17.65 -0.38
C LYS A 28 6.25 -16.38 -0.21
N ASP A 29 6.10 -15.39 -1.08
CA ASP A 29 6.90 -14.15 -1.06
C ASP A 29 6.23 -12.98 -0.32
N THR A 30 5.09 -13.20 0.36
CA THR A 30 4.26 -12.11 0.89
C THR A 30 5.01 -11.26 1.93
N GLU A 31 5.67 -11.89 2.89
CA GLU A 31 6.40 -11.17 3.94
C GLU A 31 7.60 -10.42 3.39
N GLU A 32 8.40 -11.07 2.52
CA GLU A 32 9.52 -10.41 1.84
C GLU A 32 9.05 -9.20 1.04
N MET A 33 7.90 -9.31 0.41
CA MET A 33 7.33 -8.24 -0.37
C MET A 33 6.89 -7.06 0.50
N ILE A 34 6.33 -7.33 1.68
CA ILE A 34 6.01 -6.29 2.66
C ILE A 34 7.29 -5.56 3.08
N TYR A 35 8.36 -6.30 3.40
CA TYR A 35 9.65 -5.69 3.72
C TYR A 35 10.21 -4.86 2.55
N LYS A 36 10.20 -5.38 1.32
CA LYS A 36 10.64 -4.64 0.13
C LYS A 36 9.83 -3.35 -0.10
N ALA A 37 8.53 -3.36 0.19
CA ALA A 37 7.70 -2.17 0.08
C ALA A 37 8.00 -1.16 1.20
N LEU A 38 8.22 -1.62 2.44
CA LEU A 38 8.56 -0.76 3.57
C LEU A 38 9.96 -0.15 3.44
N ASP A 39 10.96 -0.95 3.03
CA ASP A 39 12.35 -0.53 2.83
C ASP A 39 12.49 0.47 1.68
N TYR A 40 11.53 0.49 0.76
CA TYR A 40 11.47 1.48 -0.32
C TYR A 40 11.16 2.90 0.19
N LEU A 41 10.43 3.01 1.31
CA LEU A 41 10.00 4.27 1.86
C LEU A 41 11.09 4.91 2.73
N PRO A 42 11.11 6.25 2.85
CA PRO A 42 11.98 6.91 3.82
C PRO A 42 11.72 6.38 5.24
N ALA A 43 12.79 6.11 5.99
CA ALA A 43 12.72 5.57 7.35
C ALA A 43 11.86 6.45 8.29
N GLU A 44 11.82 7.76 8.05
CA GLU A 44 10.98 8.71 8.77
C GLU A 44 9.49 8.39 8.62
N HIS A 45 9.03 8.00 7.44
CA HIS A 45 7.62 7.72 7.19
C HIS A 45 7.15 6.44 7.88
N VAL A 46 8.08 5.56 8.23
CA VAL A 46 7.82 4.29 8.90
C VAL A 46 8.04 4.41 10.41
N ARG A 47 8.69 5.49 10.86
CA ARG A 47 9.04 5.70 12.26
C ARG A 47 7.80 5.85 13.13
N GLY A 48 7.71 5.01 14.15
CA GLY A 48 6.59 5.02 15.10
C GLY A 48 5.49 4.01 14.75
N LEU A 49 5.60 3.32 13.62
CA LEU A 49 4.88 2.07 13.39
C LEU A 49 5.59 0.94 14.15
N GLU A 50 4.81 0.11 14.83
CA GLU A 50 5.32 -1.04 15.59
C GLU A 50 5.21 -2.35 14.81
N LYS A 51 4.07 -2.57 14.15
CA LYS A 51 3.79 -3.83 13.48
C LYS A 51 2.85 -3.74 12.29
N VAL A 52 2.95 -4.75 11.43
CA VAL A 52 2.04 -5.05 10.33
C VAL A 52 1.38 -6.39 10.62
N LYS A 53 0.06 -6.39 10.79
CA LYS A 53 -0.73 -7.57 11.14
C LYS A 53 -1.50 -8.06 9.93
N LEU A 54 -1.29 -9.30 9.54
CA LEU A 54 -1.99 -9.96 8.43
C LEU A 54 -3.17 -10.72 9.01
N VAL A 55 -4.38 -10.42 8.54
CA VAL A 55 -5.62 -11.07 8.98
C VAL A 55 -6.42 -11.53 7.78
N ASP A 56 -7.32 -12.49 7.99
CA ASP A 56 -8.21 -12.94 6.91
C ASP A 56 -9.18 -11.82 6.50
N TYR A 57 -9.83 -11.22 7.50
CA TYR A 57 -10.76 -10.12 7.36
C TYR A 57 -10.61 -9.16 8.54
N ILE A 58 -10.77 -7.87 8.28
CA ILE A 58 -10.70 -6.83 9.33
C ILE A 58 -12.05 -6.78 10.05
N ASN A 59 -12.02 -7.05 11.36
CA ASN A 59 -13.18 -6.96 12.23
C ASN A 59 -12.91 -5.95 13.35
N ASP A 60 -13.14 -4.67 13.05
CA ASP A 60 -13.05 -3.59 14.03
C ASP A 60 -14.47 -3.18 14.49
N PRO A 61 -14.75 -3.14 15.81
CA PRO A 61 -16.02 -2.66 16.36
C PRO A 61 -16.45 -1.26 15.86
N ARG A 62 -15.51 -0.39 15.48
CA ARG A 62 -15.77 0.94 14.93
C ARG A 62 -16.37 0.90 13.53
N LEU A 63 -16.03 -0.13 12.75
CA LEU A 63 -16.56 -0.32 11.39
C LEU A 63 -17.97 -0.89 11.41
N GLN A 64 -18.38 -1.56 12.49
CA GLN A 64 -19.74 -2.12 12.62
C GLN A 64 -20.84 -1.04 12.67
N LYS A 65 -20.48 0.19 13.04
CA LYS A 65 -21.39 1.34 13.15
C LYS A 65 -21.40 2.24 11.90
N MET A 66 -20.52 1.99 10.93
CA MET A 66 -20.48 2.73 9.67
C MET A 66 -21.13 1.89 8.57
N GLU A 67 -22.03 2.48 7.80
CA GLU A 67 -22.58 1.90 6.57
C GLU A 67 -21.52 1.93 5.46
N VAL A 68 -20.42 1.20 5.64
CA VAL A 68 -19.43 0.97 4.59
C VAL A 68 -19.94 -0.17 3.70
N PRO A 69 -19.88 -0.06 2.36
CA PRO A 69 -20.33 -1.12 1.48
C PRO A 69 -19.49 -2.37 1.74
N VAL A 70 -20.18 -3.44 2.13
CA VAL A 70 -19.68 -4.80 2.34
C VAL A 70 -18.76 -4.96 3.56
N LYS A 71 -19.37 -5.31 4.71
CA LYS A 71 -18.70 -5.96 5.85
C LYS A 71 -17.77 -7.06 5.32
N GLY A 72 -16.46 -6.84 5.38
CA GLY A 72 -15.44 -7.82 4.99
C GLY A 72 -14.52 -7.43 3.83
N ASP A 73 -14.85 -6.43 3.01
CA ASP A 73 -14.06 -6.11 1.80
C ASP A 73 -13.01 -5.00 2.03
N LEU A 74 -12.82 -4.54 3.28
CA LEU A 74 -11.82 -3.52 3.59
C LEU A 74 -10.41 -4.13 3.43
N PRO A 75 -9.57 -3.64 2.50
CA PRO A 75 -8.28 -4.25 2.22
C PRO A 75 -7.24 -3.97 3.30
N GLY A 76 -7.37 -2.87 4.05
CA GLY A 76 -6.45 -2.53 5.13
C GLY A 76 -6.99 -1.45 6.06
N LEU A 77 -6.50 -1.43 7.30
CA LEU A 77 -6.88 -0.49 8.33
C LEU A 77 -5.64 0.02 9.07
N TYR A 78 -5.53 1.34 9.22
CA TYR A 78 -4.49 1.98 10.01
C TYR A 78 -5.02 2.26 11.42
N HIS A 79 -4.26 1.81 12.42
CA HIS A 79 -4.54 2.07 13.82
C HIS A 79 -3.56 3.14 14.33
N PRO A 80 -4.02 4.37 14.63
CA PRO A 80 -3.15 5.40 15.18
C PRO A 80 -2.71 5.05 16.61
N LYS A 81 -1.63 5.67 17.07
CA LYS A 81 -1.15 5.51 18.45
C LYS A 81 -2.26 5.90 19.44
N MET A 82 -2.63 4.98 20.33
CA MET A 82 -3.65 5.21 21.37
C MET A 82 -3.11 4.76 22.73
N GLY A 83 -2.94 5.71 23.65
CA GLY A 83 -2.40 5.43 24.98
C GLY A 83 -1.03 4.76 24.91
N ASN A 84 -0.94 3.55 25.46
CA ASN A 84 0.28 2.74 25.52
C ASN A 84 0.53 1.87 24.28
N GLN A 85 -0.42 1.82 23.33
CA GLN A 85 -0.26 1.05 22.10
C GLN A 85 0.27 1.95 20.98
N ASN A 86 1.40 1.58 20.38
CA ASN A 86 1.94 2.33 19.24
C ASN A 86 1.08 2.11 17.97
N ALA A 87 1.34 2.92 16.95
CA ALA A 87 0.63 2.79 15.70
C ALA A 87 0.94 1.46 15.01
N PHE A 88 -0.06 0.82 14.43
CA PHE A 88 0.10 -0.42 13.68
C PHE A 88 -0.86 -0.48 12.49
N MET A 89 -0.61 -1.41 11.58
CA MET A 89 -1.40 -1.58 10.37
C MET A 89 -1.97 -2.98 10.32
N GLU A 90 -3.23 -3.11 9.90
CA GLU A 90 -3.89 -4.38 9.63
C GLU A 90 -4.14 -4.52 8.13
N LEU A 91 -3.76 -5.65 7.56
CA LEU A 91 -3.95 -5.98 6.14
C LEU A 91 -4.90 -7.17 6.04
N SER A 92 -6.00 -6.99 5.30
CA SER A 92 -6.97 -8.05 5.01
C SER A 92 -6.50 -8.84 3.80
N MET A 93 -5.98 -10.03 4.06
CA MET A 93 -5.48 -10.90 3.01
C MET A 93 -6.64 -11.49 2.18
N GLY A 94 -7.80 -11.72 2.81
CA GLY A 94 -8.99 -12.25 2.14
C GLY A 94 -9.56 -11.26 1.13
N ALA A 95 -9.60 -9.97 1.47
CA ALA A 95 -10.02 -8.92 0.55
C ALA A 95 -9.03 -8.72 -0.61
N LEU A 96 -7.72 -8.91 -0.37
CA LEU A 96 -6.70 -8.79 -1.41
C LEU A 96 -6.65 -9.97 -2.38
N LEU A 97 -6.93 -11.18 -1.90
CA LEU A 97 -6.82 -12.41 -2.69
C LEU A 97 -8.14 -12.90 -3.28
N LYS A 98 -9.28 -12.31 -2.89
CA LYS A 98 -10.67 -12.63 -3.30
C LYS A 98 -10.83 -14.10 -3.71
N PRO A 99 -11.29 -15.00 -2.83
CA PRO A 99 -11.46 -16.41 -3.18
C PRO A 99 -12.42 -16.52 -4.38
N THR A 100 -11.86 -16.72 -5.57
CA THR A 100 -12.63 -16.76 -6.82
C THR A 100 -12.56 -18.16 -7.40
N ASP A 101 -13.70 -18.73 -7.78
CA ASP A 101 -13.78 -20.13 -8.22
C ASP A 101 -13.12 -20.40 -9.57
N LYS A 102 -12.99 -19.37 -10.42
CA LYS A 102 -12.45 -19.52 -11.77
C LYS A 102 -10.91 -19.42 -11.77
N PHE A 103 -10.23 -20.41 -12.35
CA PHE A 103 -8.77 -20.48 -12.47
C PHE A 103 -8.14 -19.20 -13.06
N ALA A 104 -8.76 -18.60 -14.09
CA ALA A 104 -8.31 -17.35 -14.69
C ALA A 104 -8.37 -16.17 -13.70
N ALA A 105 -9.43 -16.09 -12.89
CA ALA A 105 -9.55 -15.05 -11.87
C ALA A 105 -8.53 -15.25 -10.74
N ARG A 106 -8.22 -16.50 -10.36
CA ARG A 106 -7.15 -16.82 -9.41
C ARG A 106 -5.78 -16.38 -9.92
N PHE A 107 -5.48 -16.62 -11.20
CA PHE A 107 -4.22 -16.18 -11.80
C PHE A 107 -4.11 -14.66 -11.85
N MET A 108 -5.18 -13.97 -12.28
CA MET A 108 -5.24 -12.51 -12.30
C MET A 108 -5.09 -11.92 -10.89
N ALA A 109 -5.79 -12.48 -9.90
CA ALA A 109 -5.69 -12.08 -8.51
C ALA A 109 -4.25 -12.21 -7.98
N LYS A 110 -3.57 -13.34 -8.23
CA LYS A 110 -2.17 -13.56 -7.88
C LYS A 110 -1.22 -12.55 -8.54
N GLN A 111 -1.46 -12.20 -9.80
CA GLN A 111 -0.63 -11.24 -10.52
C GLN A 111 -0.84 -9.80 -10.02
N SER A 112 -2.09 -9.41 -9.74
CA SER A 112 -2.41 -8.10 -9.17
C SER A 112 -2.06 -7.99 -7.69
N PHE A 113 -1.99 -9.11 -6.96
CA PHE A 113 -1.79 -9.15 -5.52
C PHE A 113 -0.54 -8.37 -5.11
N LYS A 114 0.56 -8.52 -5.84
CA LYS A 114 1.79 -7.77 -5.58
C LYS A 114 1.54 -6.26 -5.68
N SER A 115 1.01 -5.78 -6.79
CA SER A 115 0.74 -4.35 -6.96
C SER A 115 -0.26 -3.81 -5.93
N ASN A 116 -1.29 -4.58 -5.61
CA ASN A 116 -2.33 -4.20 -4.66
C ASN A 116 -1.79 -4.12 -3.23
N LEU A 117 -0.97 -5.10 -2.82
CA LEU A 117 -0.33 -5.14 -1.51
C LEU A 117 0.61 -3.94 -1.32
N ALA A 118 1.45 -3.64 -2.32
CA ALA A 118 2.34 -2.47 -2.24
C ALA A 118 1.56 -1.16 -2.21
N GLY A 119 0.53 -1.02 -3.06
CA GLY A 119 -0.33 0.16 -3.07
C GLY A 119 -1.04 0.37 -1.74
N LEU A 120 -1.50 -0.71 -1.12
CA LEU A 120 -2.13 -0.68 0.20
C LEU A 120 -1.14 -0.26 1.30
N ILE A 121 0.07 -0.83 1.32
CA ILE A 121 1.13 -0.44 2.26
C ILE A 121 1.46 1.05 2.08
N PHE A 122 1.63 1.53 0.86
CA PHE A 122 1.91 2.95 0.62
C PHE A 122 0.76 3.86 1.04
N SER A 123 -0.49 3.41 0.88
CA SER A 123 -1.66 4.14 1.38
C SER A 123 -1.66 4.21 2.92
N LEU A 124 -1.45 3.09 3.61
CA LEU A 124 -1.47 3.02 5.08
C LEU A 124 -0.29 3.77 5.70
N VAL A 125 0.90 3.66 5.12
CA VAL A 125 2.06 4.47 5.53
C VAL A 125 1.82 5.95 5.23
N GLY A 126 1.14 6.27 4.12
CA GLY A 126 0.68 7.62 3.83
C GLY A 126 -0.23 8.16 4.93
N GLN A 127 -1.23 7.38 5.35
CA GLN A 127 -2.10 7.71 6.47
C GLN A 127 -1.27 7.97 7.74
N HIS A 128 -0.35 7.07 8.08
CA HIS A 128 0.56 7.26 9.20
C HIS A 128 1.31 8.59 9.11
N TYR A 129 2.04 8.81 8.01
CA TYR A 129 2.85 10.02 7.77
C TYR A 129 2.05 11.33 7.90
N TYR A 130 0.87 11.41 7.29
CA TYR A 130 0.04 12.62 7.33
C TYR A 130 -0.63 12.82 8.70
N PHE A 131 -0.89 11.75 9.45
CA PHE A 131 -1.45 11.87 10.80
C PHE A 131 -0.40 12.14 11.88
N THR A 132 0.85 11.69 11.70
CA THR A 132 1.89 11.77 12.74
C THR A 132 2.96 12.82 12.49
N LEU A 133 3.36 13.07 11.24
CA LEU A 133 4.54 13.89 10.92
C LEU A 133 4.18 15.18 10.18
N ARG A 134 3.13 15.16 9.35
CA ARG A 134 2.76 16.32 8.52
C ARG A 134 1.48 16.99 9.00
N HIS A 135 1.60 17.81 10.03
CA HIS A 135 0.47 18.56 10.63
C HIS A 135 0.00 19.78 9.84
N SER A 136 0.64 20.10 8.71
CA SER A 136 0.28 21.27 7.88
C SER A 136 -0.94 21.06 6.98
N VAL A 137 -1.53 19.87 6.98
CA VAL A 137 -2.61 19.49 6.06
C VAL A 137 -3.97 19.62 6.74
N LYS A 138 -4.85 20.43 6.14
CA LYS A 138 -6.26 20.54 6.56
C LYS A 138 -6.96 19.19 6.39
N LYS A 139 -7.80 18.81 7.37
CA LYS A 139 -8.53 17.53 7.38
C LYS A 139 -9.27 17.21 6.07
N GLN A 140 -9.85 18.22 5.43
CA GLN A 140 -10.55 18.11 4.14
C GLN A 140 -9.66 17.62 2.99
N ASN A 141 -8.35 17.89 3.05
CA ASN A 141 -7.40 17.58 1.98
C ASN A 141 -6.52 16.35 2.29
N LEU A 142 -6.79 15.63 3.37
CA LEU A 142 -5.97 14.48 3.76
C LEU A 142 -6.08 13.33 2.76
N GLU A 143 -7.31 12.93 2.42
CA GLU A 143 -7.54 11.80 1.51
C GLU A 143 -6.89 12.01 0.13
N PRO A 144 -7.09 13.16 -0.56
CA PRO A 144 -6.40 13.42 -1.83
C PRO A 144 -4.86 13.36 -1.70
N GLN A 145 -4.30 13.84 -0.58
CA GLN A 145 -2.85 13.86 -0.38
C GLN A 145 -2.27 12.48 -0.06
N ILE A 146 -2.99 11.68 0.72
CA ILE A 146 -2.65 10.27 0.98
C ILE A 146 -2.69 9.49 -0.32
N ARG A 147 -3.73 9.71 -1.14
CA ARG A 147 -3.87 9.07 -2.45
C ARG A 147 -2.72 9.44 -3.38
N GLN A 148 -2.41 10.73 -3.52
CA GLN A 148 -1.29 11.19 -4.34
C GLN A 148 0.05 10.62 -3.86
N TYR A 149 0.25 10.53 -2.53
CA TYR A 149 1.42 9.90 -1.95
C TYR A 149 1.52 8.42 -2.32
N ALA A 150 0.43 7.67 -2.18
CA ALA A 150 0.39 6.26 -2.53
C ALA A 150 0.63 6.04 -4.03
N GLU A 151 -0.03 6.80 -4.90
CA GLU A 151 0.13 6.71 -6.36
C GLU A 151 1.57 7.03 -6.80
N LYS A 152 2.18 8.07 -6.23
CA LYS A 152 3.58 8.45 -6.53
C LYS A 152 4.56 7.35 -6.13
N ASN A 153 4.42 6.81 -4.92
CA ASN A 153 5.29 5.75 -4.43
C ASN A 153 5.06 4.44 -5.20
N LEU A 154 3.81 4.12 -5.53
CA LEU A 154 3.48 2.92 -6.30
C LEU A 154 4.05 2.98 -7.72
N LYS A 155 3.92 4.12 -8.40
CA LYS A 155 4.48 4.31 -9.75
C LYS A 155 6.00 4.18 -9.72
N SER A 156 6.66 4.89 -8.81
CA SER A 156 8.13 4.89 -8.71
C SER A 156 8.68 3.54 -8.24
N TRP A 157 8.01 2.86 -7.32
CA TRP A 157 8.35 1.49 -6.91
C TRP A 157 8.16 0.50 -8.07
N GLY A 158 7.06 0.60 -8.82
CA GLY A 158 6.82 -0.20 -10.01
C GLY A 158 7.86 0.03 -11.10
N GLU A 159 8.39 1.23 -11.23
CA GLU A 159 9.51 1.53 -12.12
C GLU A 159 10.80 0.84 -11.66
N LYS A 160 11.18 0.97 -10.38
CA LYS A 160 12.38 0.31 -9.83
C LYS A 160 12.31 -1.22 -9.89
N GLN A 161 11.15 -1.81 -9.60
CA GLN A 161 10.96 -3.26 -9.70
C GLN A 161 11.08 -3.74 -11.16
N ASN A 162 10.61 -2.93 -12.11
CA ASN A 162 10.64 -3.29 -13.52
C ASN A 162 11.95 -2.89 -14.22
N GLU A 163 12.80 -2.02 -13.65
CA GLU A 163 14.01 -1.48 -14.30
C GLU A 163 14.93 -2.56 -14.89
N ASN A 164 15.08 -3.68 -14.20
CA ASN A 164 15.90 -4.81 -14.65
C ASN A 164 15.13 -5.87 -15.45
N SER A 165 13.82 -5.71 -15.61
CA SER A 165 12.98 -6.66 -16.33
C SER A 165 13.06 -6.43 -17.85
N PHE A 166 13.16 -7.52 -18.61
CA PHE A 166 13.11 -7.51 -20.08
C PHE A 166 11.89 -6.72 -20.62
N ARG A 167 10.74 -6.86 -19.94
CA ARG A 167 9.53 -6.08 -20.24
C ARG A 167 9.75 -4.57 -20.16
N ALA A 168 10.46 -4.06 -19.17
CA ALA A 168 10.69 -2.62 -19.10
C ALA A 168 11.61 -2.14 -20.22
N LYS A 169 12.63 -2.92 -20.59
CA LYS A 169 13.50 -2.58 -21.72
C LYS A 169 12.71 -2.54 -23.03
N LEU A 170 11.74 -3.44 -23.21
CA LEU A 170 10.89 -3.49 -24.40
C LEU A 170 9.79 -2.41 -24.42
N PHE A 171 9.13 -2.16 -23.29
CA PHE A 171 7.95 -1.29 -23.21
C PHE A 171 8.25 0.16 -22.79
N LYS A 172 9.42 0.48 -22.21
CA LYS A 172 9.80 1.86 -21.86
C LYS A 172 9.70 2.82 -23.06
N PRO A 173 10.19 2.49 -24.27
CA PRO A 173 10.07 3.36 -25.44
C PRO A 173 8.63 3.55 -25.92
N LEU A 174 7.74 2.60 -25.64
CA LEU A 174 6.34 2.59 -26.09
C LEU A 174 5.38 3.29 -25.12
N ARG A 175 5.82 3.59 -23.89
CA ARG A 175 5.03 4.33 -22.88
C ARG A 175 4.31 5.57 -23.41
N PRO A 176 4.96 6.51 -24.14
CA PRO A 176 4.26 7.73 -24.60
C PRO A 176 3.11 7.44 -25.55
N TYR A 177 3.22 6.38 -26.38
CA TYR A 177 2.16 5.97 -27.30
C TYR A 177 1.00 5.32 -26.56
N ILE A 178 1.31 4.43 -25.60
CA ILE A 178 0.31 3.77 -24.75
C ILE A 178 -0.45 4.80 -23.90
N GLU A 179 0.23 5.81 -23.35
CA GLU A 179 -0.42 6.89 -22.59
C GLU A 179 -1.36 7.74 -23.47
N ARG A 180 -0.97 8.02 -24.72
CA ARG A 180 -1.84 8.73 -25.69
C ARG A 180 -3.09 7.91 -25.99
N TRP A 181 -2.95 6.61 -26.19
CA TRP A 181 -4.09 5.71 -26.42
C TRP A 181 -4.98 5.59 -25.19
N ALA A 182 -4.41 5.49 -23.99
CA ALA A 182 -5.18 5.46 -22.74
C ALA A 182 -5.99 6.76 -22.54
N LYS A 183 -5.40 7.93 -22.80
CA LYS A 183 -6.11 9.22 -22.75
C LYS A 183 -7.25 9.28 -23.77
N TRP A 184 -7.01 8.78 -24.98
CA TRP A 184 -8.04 8.72 -26.03
C TRP A 184 -9.18 7.77 -25.66
N LEU A 185 -8.89 6.59 -25.13
CA LEU A 185 -9.89 5.62 -24.65
C LEU A 185 -10.71 6.17 -23.49
N ASN A 186 -10.07 6.79 -22.49
CA ASN A 186 -10.78 7.42 -21.37
C ASN A 186 -11.67 8.56 -21.83
N LYS A 187 -11.22 9.36 -22.82
CA LYS A 187 -12.04 10.42 -23.43
C LYS A 187 -13.28 9.83 -24.13
N LYS A 188 -13.12 8.72 -24.86
CA LYS A 188 -14.24 8.00 -25.49
C LYS A 188 -15.20 7.39 -24.46
N ALA A 189 -14.69 6.76 -23.42
CA ALA A 189 -15.50 6.18 -22.35
C ALA A 189 -16.31 7.25 -21.60
N ALA A 190 -15.69 8.39 -21.27
CA ALA A 190 -16.37 9.52 -20.65
C ALA A 190 -17.44 10.15 -21.57
N GLN A 191 -17.22 10.16 -22.89
CA GLN A 191 -18.22 10.61 -23.85
C GLN A 191 -19.39 9.63 -23.99
N ALA A 192 -19.13 8.32 -23.89
CA ALA A 192 -20.17 7.29 -23.91
C ALA A 192 -21.03 7.34 -22.63
N GLN A 193 -20.42 7.53 -21.46
CA GLN A 193 -21.14 7.68 -20.19
C GLN A 193 -21.99 8.95 -20.11
N LYS A 194 -21.62 10.03 -20.81
CA LYS A 194 -22.43 11.26 -20.89
C LYS A 194 -23.58 11.19 -21.91
N LYS A 195 -23.60 10.17 -22.77
CA LYS A 195 -24.64 9.95 -23.79
C LYS A 195 -25.67 8.91 -23.36
N SER A 196 -25.44 8.20 -22.26
CA SER A 196 -26.42 7.34 -21.58
C SER A 196 -27.07 8.11 -20.43
#